data_AF-A0A3N2RQR9-F1
#
_entry.id   AF-A0A3N2RQR9-F1
#
_cell.length_a   1.000
_cell.length_b   1.000
_cell.length_c   1.000
_cell.angle_alpha   90.00
_cell.angle_beta   90.00
_cell.angle_gamma   90.00
#
_symmetry.space_group_name_H-M   'P 1'
#
loop_
_entity.id
_entity.type
_entity.pdbx_description
1 polymer ?
#
loop_
_entity_poly.entity_id
_entity_poly.type
_entity_poly.pdbx_seq_one_letter_code
_entity_poly.pdbx_strand_id
1 'polypeptide(L)'
;MSEFISDYTGAFKPGHTIGIRRWMFFSLKCVLLFLLLLLVFSVTQYTLIMYTPLFEYVTVPGIKQSNVYGITMILAVSFGPCLFYLMKGIVR
;
A
#
# COMPACT_ATOMS: atom_id res chain seq x y z
N MET A 1 1.21 -2.49 -17.75
CA MET A 1 1.31 -3.24 -16.47
C MET A 1 2.76 -3.60 -16.13
N SER A 2 3.54 -4.10 -17.09
CA SER A 2 4.99 -4.41 -16.92
C SER A 2 5.83 -3.23 -16.40
N GLU A 3 5.59 -2.02 -16.91
CA GLU A 3 6.34 -0.83 -16.49
C GLU A 3 6.13 -0.45 -15.02
N PHE A 4 4.91 -0.61 -14.50
CA PHE A 4 4.63 -0.30 -13.09
C PHE A 4 5.35 -1.27 -12.16
N ILE A 5 5.34 -2.57 -12.48
CA ILE A 5 6.03 -3.61 -11.70
C ILE A 5 7.55 -3.42 -11.79
N SER A 6 8.06 -3.06 -12.98
CA SER A 6 9.47 -2.73 -13.17
C SER A 6 9.88 -1.52 -12.35
N ASP A 7 9.10 -0.43 -12.37
CA ASP A 7 9.39 0.77 -11.59
C ASP A 7 9.23 0.51 -10.08
N TYR A 8 8.27 -0.32 -9.68
CA TYR A 8 8.05 -0.71 -8.28
C TYR A 8 9.23 -1.52 -7.73
N THR A 9 9.65 -2.58 -8.43
CA THR A 9 10.81 -3.39 -8.03
C THR A 9 12.12 -2.60 -8.18
N GLY A 10 12.19 -1.70 -9.16
CA GLY A 10 13.30 -0.77 -9.36
C GLY A 10 13.53 0.17 -8.18
N ALA A 11 12.50 0.51 -7.41
CA ALA A 11 12.62 1.35 -6.22
C ALA A 11 13.57 0.74 -5.18
N PHE A 12 13.70 -0.58 -5.14
CA PHE A 12 14.59 -1.29 -4.22
C PHE A 12 15.98 -1.59 -4.80
N LYS A 13 16.18 -1.42 -6.11
CA LYS A 13 17.48 -1.67 -6.76
C LYS A 13 18.44 -0.49 -6.59
N PRO A 14 19.72 -0.73 -6.24
CA PRO A 14 20.71 0.35 -6.18
C PRO A 14 20.92 0.97 -7.58
N GLY A 15 21.10 2.28 -7.63
CA GLY A 15 21.36 3.02 -8.88
C GLY A 15 20.15 3.26 -9.80
N HIS A 16 19.03 2.57 -9.59
CA HIS A 16 17.81 2.84 -10.35
C HIS A 16 17.11 4.10 -9.82
N THR A 17 17.12 5.14 -10.65
CA THR A 17 16.42 6.41 -10.41
C THR A 17 15.42 6.68 -11.52
N ILE A 18 14.33 7.36 -11.19
CA ILE A 18 13.32 7.80 -12.16
C ILE A 18 13.25 9.33 -12.15
N GLY A 19 12.99 9.93 -13.31
CA GLY A 19 12.78 11.38 -13.41
C GLY A 19 11.49 11.83 -12.73
N ILE A 20 11.40 13.11 -12.36
CA ILE A 20 10.30 13.65 -11.55
C ILE A 20 8.92 13.47 -12.21
N ARG A 21 8.85 13.59 -13.55
CA ARG A 21 7.62 13.36 -14.31
C ARG A 21 7.15 11.91 -14.21
N ARG A 22 8.07 10.95 -14.31
CA ARG A 22 7.77 9.51 -14.19
C ARG A 22 7.42 9.15 -12.75
N TRP A 23 8.07 9.77 -11.76
CA TRP A 23 7.73 9.65 -10.35
C TRP A 23 6.30 10.12 -10.05
N MET A 24 5.84 11.25 -10.62
CA MET A 24 4.45 11.70 -10.46
C MET A 24 3.43 10.72 -11.04
N PHE A 25 3.69 10.15 -12.22
CA PHE A 25 2.82 9.12 -12.77
C PHE A 25 2.84 7.82 -11.96
N PHE A 26 4.00 7.46 -11.41
CA PHE A 26 4.14 6.32 -10.53
C PHE A 26 3.37 6.52 -9.21
N SER A 27 3.46 7.70 -8.59
CA SER A 27 2.71 8.01 -7.37
C SER A 27 1.19 8.00 -7.60
N LEU A 28 0.72 8.46 -8.75
CA LEU A 28 -0.69 8.35 -9.13
C LEU A 28 -1.15 6.88 -9.23
N LYS A 29 -0.31 6.01 -9.82
CA LYS A 29 -0.57 4.57 -9.86
C LYS A 29 -0.53 3.94 -8.46
N CYS A 30 0.31 4.42 -7.57
CA CYS A 30 0.33 4.01 -6.16
C CYS A 30 -0.95 4.41 -5.41
N VAL A 31 -1.55 5.57 -5.72
CA VAL A 31 -2.88 5.95 -5.18
C VAL A 31 -3.95 4.98 -5.64
N LEU A 32 -3.94 4.59 -6.92
CA LEU A 32 -4.88 3.57 -7.43
C LEU A 32 -4.68 2.22 -6.74
N LEU A 33 -3.43 1.80 -6.53
CA LEU A 33 -3.11 0.59 -5.78
C LEU A 33 -3.59 0.68 -4.32
N PHE A 34 -3.39 1.83 -3.67
CA PHE A 34 -3.87 2.08 -2.31
C PHE A 34 -5.38 1.93 -2.20
N LEU A 35 -6.14 2.57 -3.09
CA LEU A 35 -7.60 2.48 -3.12
C LEU A 35 -8.07 1.05 -3.35
N LEU A 36 -7.43 0.32 -4.27
CA LEU A 36 -7.76 -1.07 -4.55
C LEU A 36 -7.49 -1.98 -3.35
N LEU A 37 -6.34 -1.85 -2.70
CA LEU A 37 -6.00 -2.61 -1.51
C LEU A 37 -6.93 -2.28 -0.33
N LEU A 38 -7.29 -1.00 -0.16
CA LEU A 38 -8.22 -0.57 0.87
C LEU A 38 -9.63 -1.14 0.65
N LEU A 39 -10.09 -1.16 -0.60
CA LEU A 39 -11.35 -1.80 -0.98
C LEU A 39 -11.31 -3.30 -0.66
N VAL A 40 -10.28 -4.01 -1.10
CA VAL A 40 -10.11 -5.45 -0.84
C VAL A 40 -10.08 -5.72 0.66
N PHE A 41 -9.28 -4.96 1.43
CA PHE A 41 -9.20 -5.10 2.89
C PHE A 41 -10.57 -4.90 3.56
N SER A 42 -11.32 -3.89 3.13
CA SER A 42 -12.65 -3.60 3.67
C SER A 42 -13.64 -4.73 3.38
N VAL A 43 -13.63 -5.26 2.15
CA VAL A 43 -14.48 -6.40 1.76
C VAL A 43 -14.08 -7.66 2.53
N THR A 44 -12.78 -7.93 2.68
CA THR A 44 -12.29 -9.09 3.44
C THR A 44 -12.65 -8.99 4.93
N GLN A 45 -12.52 -7.81 5.54
CA GLN A 45 -12.97 -7.62 6.92
C GLN A 45 -14.48 -7.81 7.07
N TYR A 46 -15.27 -7.22 6.17
CA TYR A 46 -16.72 -7.35 6.22
C TYR A 46 -17.18 -8.81 6.07
N THR A 47 -16.60 -9.53 5.12
CA THR A 47 -16.90 -10.96 4.89
C THR A 47 -16.46 -11.82 6.07
N LEU A 48 -15.28 -11.58 6.66
CA LEU A 48 -14.85 -12.29 7.87
C LEU A 48 -15.82 -12.05 9.03
N ILE A 49 -16.24 -10.80 9.27
CA ILE A 49 -17.17 -10.48 10.36
C ILE A 49 -18.54 -11.14 10.15
N MET A 50 -19.05 -11.16 8.92
CA MET A 50 -20.38 -11.70 8.61
C MET A 50 -20.43 -13.24 8.59
N TYR A 51 -19.37 -13.90 8.10
CA TYR A 51 -19.41 -15.34 7.81
C TYR A 51 -18.64 -16.21 8.80
N THR A 52 -17.97 -15.63 9.79
CA THR A 52 -17.31 -16.40 10.85
C THR A 52 -18.00 -16.20 12.21
N PRO A 53 -17.98 -17.20 13.10
CA PRO A 53 -18.49 -17.07 14.47
C PRO A 53 -17.67 -16.08 15.31
N LEU A 54 -16.67 -15.41 14.72
CA LEU A 54 -15.91 -14.34 15.37
C LEU A 54 -16.79 -13.14 15.73
N PHE A 55 -18.01 -12.98 15.18
CA PHE A 55 -18.91 -11.88 15.56
C PHE A 55 -19.09 -11.75 17.09
N GLU A 56 -19.12 -12.87 17.82
CA GLU A 56 -19.23 -12.89 19.29
C GLU A 56 -17.91 -12.52 20.01
N TYR A 57 -16.77 -12.66 19.33
CA TYR A 57 -15.42 -12.38 19.83
C TYR A 57 -14.82 -11.08 19.27
N VAL A 58 -15.52 -10.44 18.33
CA VAL A 58 -15.10 -9.20 17.66
C VAL A 58 -15.38 -8.04 18.61
N THR A 59 -14.35 -7.66 19.36
CA THR A 59 -14.39 -6.48 20.20
C THR A 59 -14.13 -5.22 19.35
N VAL A 60 -14.85 -4.14 19.63
CA VAL A 60 -14.60 -2.80 19.05
C VAL A 60 -13.10 -2.41 19.08
N PRO A 61 -12.34 -2.60 20.19
CA PRO A 61 -10.90 -2.35 20.20
C PRO A 61 -10.10 -3.26 19.26
N GLY A 62 -10.47 -4.54 19.12
CA GLY A 62 -9.84 -5.48 18.20
C GLY A 62 -9.99 -5.05 16.73
N ILE A 63 -11.19 -4.62 16.33
CA ILE A 63 -11.43 -4.07 14.98
C ILE A 63 -10.60 -2.81 14.76
N LYS A 64 -10.59 -1.89 15.74
CA LYS A 64 -9.84 -0.63 15.64
C LYS A 64 -8.35 -0.90 15.43
N GLN A 65 -7.78 -1.83 16.19
CA GLN A 65 -6.38 -2.21 16.09
C GLN A 65 -6.07 -2.91 14.76
N SER A 66 -6.93 -3.83 14.31
CA SER A 66 -6.83 -4.46 12.99
C SER A 66 -6.87 -3.45 11.84
N ASN A 67 -7.74 -2.43 11.94
CA ASN A 67 -7.83 -1.37 10.94
C ASN A 67 -6.56 -0.53 10.89
N VAL A 68 -6.04 -0.14 12.05
CA VAL A 68 -4.80 0.65 12.12
C VAL A 68 -3.67 -0.13 11.46
N TYR A 69 -3.42 -1.38 11.86
CA TYR A 69 -2.35 -2.19 11.26
C TYR A 69 -2.56 -2.44 9.76
N GLY A 70 -3.79 -2.77 9.35
CA GLY A 70 -4.13 -3.01 7.95
C GLY A 70 -3.86 -1.77 7.09
N ILE A 71 -4.36 -0.60 7.51
CA ILE A 71 -4.15 0.66 6.81
C ILE A 71 -2.66 1.03 6.78
N THR A 72 -1.92 0.87 7.88
CA THR A 72 -0.48 1.14 7.92
C THR A 72 0.29 0.26 6.94
N MET A 73 -0.03 -1.03 6.86
CA MET A 73 0.60 -1.95 5.90
C MET A 73 0.26 -1.57 4.46
N ILE A 74 -1.01 -1.24 4.17
CA ILE A 74 -1.44 -0.83 2.83
C ILE A 74 -0.74 0.46 2.40
N LEU A 75 -0.56 1.42 3.31
CA LEU A 75 0.22 2.65 3.08
C LEU A 75 1.68 2.33 2.78
N ALA A 76 2.31 1.47 3.59
CA ALA A 76 3.71 1.09 3.42
C ALA A 76 3.96 0.39 2.08
N VAL A 77 3.08 -0.54 1.68
CA VAL A 77 3.16 -1.23 0.39
C VAL A 77 2.92 -0.27 -0.76
N SER A 78 1.91 0.60 -0.64
CA SER A 78 1.53 1.49 -1.75
C SER A 78 2.53 2.62 -1.97
N PHE A 79 2.98 3.27 -0.90
CA PHE A 79 3.81 4.49 -0.99
C PHE A 79 5.26 4.28 -0.57
N GLY A 80 5.63 3.15 0.02
CA GLY A 80 7.03 2.82 0.34
C GLY A 80 7.97 3.03 -0.85
N PRO A 81 7.68 2.48 -2.03
CA PRO A 81 8.51 2.70 -3.23
C PRO A 81 8.65 4.18 -3.62
N CYS A 82 7.60 4.99 -3.45
CA CYS A 82 7.66 6.44 -3.71
C CYS A 82 8.64 7.15 -2.77
N LEU A 83 8.63 6.77 -1.48
CA LEU A 83 9.55 7.30 -0.48
C LEU A 83 10.99 6.87 -0.76
N PHE A 84 11.22 5.62 -1.16
CA PHE A 84 12.55 5.15 -1.57
C PHE A 84 13.10 5.95 -2.76
N TYR A 85 12.27 6.25 -3.77
CA TYR A 85 12.69 7.10 -4.88
C TYR A 85 13.01 8.54 -4.45
N LEU A 86 12.23 9.10 -3.53
CA LEU A 86 12.51 10.43 -2.95
C LEU A 86 13.84 10.45 -2.19
N MET A 87 14.09 9.45 -1.33
CA MET A 87 15.34 9.33 -0.59
C MET A 87 16.55 9.24 -1.52
N LYS A 88 16.45 8.43 -2.59
CA LYS A 88 17.51 8.35 -3.62
C LYS A 88 17.73 9.66 -4.37
N GLY A 89 16.68 10.47 -4.52
CA GLY A 89 16.78 11.80 -5.13
C GLY A 89 17.44 12.83 -4.23
N ILE A 90 17.33 12.69 -2.91
CA ILE A 90 17.92 13.61 -1.90
C ILE A 90 19.37 13.22 -1.55
N VAL A 91 19.68 11.92 -1.50
CA VAL A 91 21.02 11.40 -1.14
C VAL A 91 22.03 11.51 -2.30
N ARG A 92 21.57 11.89 -3.50
CA ARG A 92 22.42 12.20 -4.65
C ARG A 92 22.92 13.62 -4.60
#